data_AF-A0A1G2NZZ3-F1
#
_entry.id   AF-A0A1G2NZZ3-F1
#
_cell.length_a   1.000
_cell.length_b   1.000
_cell.length_c   1.000
_cell.angle_alpha   90.00
_cell.angle_beta   90.00
_cell.angle_gamma   90.00
#
_symmetry.space_group_name_H-M   'P 1'
#
loop_
_entity.id
_entity.type
_entity.pdbx_description
1 polymer ?
#
loop_
_entity_poly.entity_id
_entity_poly.type
_entity_poly.pdbx_seq_one_letter_code
_entity_poly.pdbx_strand_id
1 'polypeptide(L)'
;MKKTFFSIMLSVGVAVLFIAVSVGAVTTISTNISTGGTLSVTGASTLTGLATLGHASTSAISTTGTLMINGYATTTNTTGAFASEGALTVGGNSTLASVDIGGAYSSGGSGATISAAGALSINGDLAVNGYATTTATTGTFGTEGKVGAGTSTPATELAASGAATTTLYLHSTGTKVGGCIQIEGANDTVFRAYATTSGPLVIEAGTCK
;
A
#
# COMPACT_ATOMS: atom_id res chain seq x y z
N MET A 1 -28.89 16.53 79.42
CA MET A 1 -28.63 16.97 78.03
C MET A 1 -27.15 17.05 77.64
N LYS A 2 -26.23 17.63 78.44
CA LYS A 2 -24.80 17.76 78.03
C LYS A 2 -24.04 16.42 77.87
N LYS A 3 -24.27 15.44 78.77
CA LYS A 3 -23.58 14.12 78.71
C LYS A 3 -24.01 13.26 77.52
N THR A 4 -25.30 13.30 77.17
CA THR A 4 -25.86 12.58 76.02
C THR A 4 -25.37 13.19 74.70
N PHE A 5 -25.28 14.52 74.63
CA PHE A 5 -24.75 15.20 73.45
C PHE A 5 -23.26 14.85 73.19
N PHE A 6 -22.42 14.86 74.23
CA PHE A 6 -21.00 14.51 74.11
C PHE A 6 -20.79 13.06 73.67
N SER A 7 -21.58 12.13 74.19
CA SER A 7 -21.51 10.70 73.81
C SER A 7 -21.85 10.47 72.34
N ILE A 8 -22.84 11.20 71.79
CA ILE A 8 -23.24 11.09 70.37
C ILE A 8 -22.12 11.64 69.48
N MET A 9 -21.57 12.81 69.80
CA MET A 9 -20.48 13.40 69.03
C MET A 9 -19.21 12.53 69.02
N LEU A 10 -18.85 11.96 70.18
CA LEU A 10 -17.72 11.05 70.28
C LEU A 10 -17.94 9.77 69.45
N SER A 11 -19.16 9.21 69.50
CA SER A 11 -19.51 8.01 68.72
C SER A 11 -19.44 8.27 67.21
N VAL A 12 -20.00 9.39 66.73
CA VAL A 12 -19.93 9.77 65.32
C VAL A 12 -18.49 10.02 64.89
N GLY A 13 -17.70 10.72 65.72
CA GLY A 13 -16.29 10.99 65.44
C GLY A 13 -15.47 9.70 65.30
N VAL A 14 -15.66 8.74 66.21
CA VAL A 14 -14.99 7.43 66.15
C VAL A 14 -15.46 6.63 64.93
N ALA A 15 -16.75 6.65 64.59
CA ALA A 15 -17.28 5.94 63.43
C ALA A 15 -16.71 6.49 62.11
N VAL A 16 -16.69 7.81 61.95
CA VAL A 16 -16.12 8.45 60.74
C VAL A 16 -14.62 8.18 60.65
N LEU A 17 -13.88 8.25 61.76
CA LEU A 17 -12.44 7.94 61.78
C LEU A 17 -12.17 6.49 61.39
N PHE A 18 -12.95 5.55 61.92
CA PHE A 18 -12.85 4.13 61.59
C PHE A 18 -13.10 3.88 60.10
N ILE A 19 -14.13 4.52 59.53
CA ILE A 19 -14.43 4.44 58.09
C ILE A 19 -13.30 5.06 57.25
N ALA A 20 -12.81 6.24 57.62
CA ALA A 20 -11.75 6.92 56.88
C ALA A 20 -10.45 6.09 56.85
N VAL A 21 -10.06 5.50 57.98
CA VAL A 21 -8.87 4.63 58.07
C VAL A 21 -9.07 3.34 57.28
N SER A 22 -10.23 2.70 57.39
CA SER A 22 -10.50 1.44 56.68
C SER A 22 -10.59 1.62 55.16
N VAL A 23 -11.18 2.71 54.66
CA VAL A 23 -11.21 3.05 53.23
C VAL A 23 -9.81 3.44 52.72
N GLY A 24 -9.05 4.21 53.50
CA GLY A 24 -7.68 4.61 53.13
C GLY A 24 -6.69 3.45 53.02
N ALA A 25 -6.97 2.33 53.70
CA ALA A 25 -6.16 1.11 53.64
C ALA A 25 -6.65 0.08 52.60
N VAL A 26 -7.77 0.33 51.91
CA VAL A 26 -8.31 -0.61 50.92
C VAL A 26 -7.40 -0.66 49.68
N THR A 27 -6.91 -1.85 49.34
CA THR A 27 -6.05 -2.09 48.17
C THR A 27 -6.75 -2.91 47.08
N THR A 28 -7.97 -3.38 47.34
CA THR A 28 -8.74 -4.21 46.41
C THR A 28 -10.22 -3.88 46.53
N ILE A 29 -10.89 -3.70 45.39
CA ILE A 29 -12.34 -3.57 45.30
C ILE A 29 -12.85 -4.77 44.49
N SER A 30 -13.65 -5.63 45.13
CA SER A 30 -14.09 -6.92 44.55
C SER A 30 -15.38 -6.82 43.72
N THR A 31 -15.80 -5.61 43.35
CA THR A 31 -17.09 -5.32 42.70
C THR A 31 -16.91 -4.32 41.55
N ASN A 32 -17.99 -4.12 40.79
CA ASN A 32 -18.04 -3.10 39.73
C ASN A 32 -17.78 -1.70 40.29
N ILE A 33 -17.08 -0.88 39.51
CA ILE A 33 -16.88 0.55 39.77
C ILE A 33 -17.62 1.32 38.69
N SER A 34 -18.49 2.24 39.09
CA SER A 34 -19.11 3.23 38.21
C SER A 34 -18.74 4.61 38.72
N THR A 35 -17.94 5.36 37.97
CA THR A 35 -17.60 6.74 38.30
C THR A 35 -18.58 7.69 37.60
N GLY A 36 -19.04 8.73 38.31
CA GLY A 36 -19.83 9.81 37.69
C GLY A 36 -18.99 10.79 36.87
N GLY A 37 -17.66 10.63 36.87
CA GLY A 37 -16.69 11.49 36.19
C GLY A 37 -15.46 10.71 35.72
N THR A 38 -14.37 11.42 35.44
CA THR A 38 -13.12 10.83 34.95
C THR A 38 -12.44 9.96 36.00
N LEU A 39 -11.95 8.80 35.58
CA LEU A 39 -11.07 7.96 36.39
C LEU A 39 -9.61 8.35 36.09
N SER A 40 -8.92 8.95 37.06
CA SER A 40 -7.49 9.23 36.97
C SER A 40 -6.71 8.12 37.68
N VAL A 41 -5.81 7.45 36.96
CA VAL A 41 -4.91 6.44 37.52
C VAL A 41 -3.49 6.94 37.30
N THR A 42 -2.75 7.16 38.39
CA THR A 42 -1.37 7.68 38.34
C THR A 42 -0.33 6.58 38.17
N GLY A 43 -0.69 5.34 38.46
CA GLY A 43 0.12 4.14 38.23
C GLY A 43 -0.28 3.38 36.97
N ALA A 44 0.36 2.24 36.73
CA ALA A 44 -0.03 1.33 35.66
C ALA A 44 -1.41 0.71 35.95
N SER A 45 -2.28 0.70 34.94
CA SER A 45 -3.51 -0.10 34.95
C SER A 45 -3.26 -1.38 34.16
N THR A 46 -3.42 -2.54 34.79
CA THR A 46 -3.32 -3.84 34.12
C THR A 46 -4.70 -4.47 34.06
N LEU A 47 -5.28 -4.54 32.86
CA LEU A 47 -6.53 -5.25 32.60
C LEU A 47 -6.18 -6.61 32.02
N THR A 48 -6.32 -7.67 32.82
CA THR A 48 -5.96 -9.05 32.44
C THR A 48 -7.07 -9.80 31.71
N GLY A 49 -8.30 -9.28 31.79
CA GLY A 49 -9.46 -9.77 31.04
C GLY A 49 -9.74 -8.94 29.79
N LEU A 50 -10.91 -9.17 29.20
CA LEU A 50 -11.39 -8.35 28.08
C LEU A 50 -11.66 -6.92 28.55
N ALA A 51 -10.89 -5.97 28.02
CA ALA A 51 -11.17 -4.55 28.14
C ALA A 51 -12.05 -4.12 26.96
N THR A 52 -13.25 -3.61 27.24
CA THR A 52 -14.14 -3.06 26.21
C THR A 52 -14.34 -1.57 26.44
N LEU A 53 -14.01 -0.76 25.44
CA LEU A 53 -14.45 0.63 25.37
C LEU A 53 -15.82 0.65 24.71
N GLY A 54 -16.88 0.78 25.52
CA GLY A 54 -18.28 0.68 25.07
C GLY A 54 -18.70 1.67 23.98
N HIS A 55 -17.92 2.72 23.73
CA HIS A 55 -18.12 3.70 22.66
C HIS A 55 -16.86 3.84 21.77
N ALA A 56 -16.13 2.77 21.47
CA ALA A 56 -14.88 2.84 20.72
C ALA A 56 -14.94 3.62 19.38
N SER A 57 -16.13 3.72 18.75
CA SER A 57 -16.37 4.53 17.56
C SER A 57 -16.33 6.06 17.81
N THR A 58 -16.48 6.52 19.05
CA THR A 58 -16.36 7.93 19.47
C THR A 58 -15.32 8.16 20.56
N SER A 59 -14.77 7.11 21.16
CA SER A 59 -13.70 7.17 22.17
C SER A 59 -12.33 7.15 21.50
N ALA A 60 -11.55 8.21 21.66
CA ALA A 60 -10.16 8.22 21.25
C ALA A 60 -9.30 7.45 22.27
N ILE A 61 -8.50 6.50 21.80
CA ILE A 61 -7.39 5.94 22.57
C ILE A 61 -6.15 6.76 22.18
N SER A 62 -5.64 7.57 23.10
CA SER A 62 -4.40 8.32 22.92
C SER A 62 -3.33 7.71 23.81
N THR A 63 -2.22 7.28 23.21
CA THR A 63 -1.06 6.74 23.91
C THR A 63 0.14 7.64 23.62
N THR A 64 0.98 7.91 24.61
CA THR A 64 2.26 8.60 24.41
C THR A 64 3.35 7.66 23.89
N GLY A 65 3.13 6.35 24.00
CA GLY A 65 4.01 5.29 23.51
C GLY A 65 3.35 4.44 22.44
N THR A 66 3.89 3.24 22.24
CA THR A 66 3.40 2.28 21.25
C THR A 66 2.07 1.66 21.68
N LEU A 67 1.14 1.53 20.73
CA LEU A 67 -0.03 0.68 20.87
C LEU A 67 0.29 -0.69 20.26
N MET A 68 0.45 -1.70 21.10
CA MET A 68 0.68 -3.08 20.65
C MET A 68 -0.65 -3.82 20.50
N ILE A 69 -0.86 -4.42 19.34
CA ILE A 69 -2.05 -5.24 19.05
C ILE A 69 -1.53 -6.60 18.57
N ASN A 70 -1.66 -7.62 19.43
CA ASN A 70 -1.21 -8.98 19.09
C ASN A 70 -2.19 -9.74 18.18
N GLY A 71 -3.36 -9.16 17.91
CA GLY A 71 -4.38 -9.69 17.03
C GLY A 71 -4.69 -8.74 15.87
N TYR A 72 -5.93 -8.72 15.42
CA TYR A 72 -6.37 -7.80 14.38
C TYR A 72 -6.72 -6.41 14.95
N ALA A 73 -6.29 -5.37 14.24
CA ALA A 73 -6.84 -4.04 14.38
C ALA A 73 -7.91 -3.87 13.30
N THR A 74 -9.18 -3.71 13.68
CA THR A 74 -10.28 -3.50 12.73
C THR A 74 -10.87 -2.11 12.91
N THR A 75 -10.92 -1.33 11.84
CA THR A 75 -11.55 -0.01 11.78
C THR A 75 -12.88 -0.13 11.03
N THR A 76 -13.99 0.27 11.64
CA THR A 76 -15.35 0.04 11.09
C THR A 76 -16.20 1.31 10.98
N ASN A 77 -15.65 2.49 11.24
CA ASN A 77 -16.38 3.76 11.05
C ASN A 77 -16.61 4.04 9.55
N THR A 78 -17.47 5.00 9.22
CA THR A 78 -17.89 5.35 7.85
C THR A 78 -16.72 5.62 6.88
N THR A 79 -15.56 6.04 7.37
CA THR A 79 -14.33 6.15 6.57
C THR A 79 -13.35 5.00 6.77
N GLY A 80 -13.43 4.28 7.90
CA GLY A 80 -12.52 3.18 8.25
C GLY A 80 -11.02 3.54 8.21
N ALA A 81 -10.68 4.83 8.16
CA ALA A 81 -9.38 5.28 7.71
C ALA A 81 -8.29 4.97 8.75
N PHE A 82 -7.13 4.53 8.26
CA PHE A 82 -5.90 4.43 9.03
C PHE A 82 -4.93 5.50 8.53
N ALA A 83 -4.67 6.51 9.35
CA ALA A 83 -3.70 7.56 9.06
C ALA A 83 -2.43 7.32 9.88
N SER A 84 -1.29 7.32 9.21
CA SER A 84 0.03 7.25 9.83
C SER A 84 0.83 8.47 9.40
N GLU A 85 1.39 9.21 10.35
CA GLU A 85 2.31 10.32 10.06
C GLU A 85 3.66 9.79 9.55
N GLY A 86 4.07 8.61 10.04
CA GLY A 86 5.27 7.89 9.58
C GLY A 86 4.97 6.81 8.56
N ALA A 87 6.00 6.04 8.21
CA ALA A 87 5.88 4.89 7.33
C ALA A 87 5.00 3.79 7.93
N LEU A 88 4.12 3.21 7.12
CA LEU A 88 3.43 1.95 7.43
C LEU A 88 4.24 0.78 6.88
N THR A 89 4.79 -0.05 7.75
CA THR A 89 5.50 -1.27 7.38
C THR A 89 4.58 -2.48 7.52
N VAL A 90 4.37 -3.22 6.44
CA VAL A 90 3.66 -4.51 6.48
C VAL A 90 4.63 -5.62 6.13
N GLY A 91 4.92 -6.49 7.11
CA GLY A 91 5.87 -7.61 6.94
C GLY A 91 5.27 -8.86 6.29
N GLY A 92 3.94 -8.92 6.15
CA GLY A 92 3.21 -10.03 5.52
C GLY A 92 2.49 -9.62 4.24
N ASN A 93 1.63 -10.50 3.74
CA ASN A 93 0.79 -10.19 2.58
C ASN A 93 -0.32 -9.19 2.94
N SER A 94 -0.51 -8.18 2.09
CA SER A 94 -1.67 -7.28 2.12
C SER A 94 -2.56 -7.57 0.92
N THR A 95 -3.88 -7.66 1.15
CA THR A 95 -4.88 -7.66 0.08
C THR A 95 -5.57 -6.31 0.08
N LEU A 96 -5.41 -5.56 -1.00
CA LEU A 96 -5.95 -4.20 -1.17
C LEU A 96 -6.89 -4.23 -2.39
N ALA A 97 -8.15 -3.82 -2.22
CA ALA A 97 -9.11 -3.79 -3.32
C ALA A 97 -8.77 -2.69 -4.35
N SER A 98 -8.24 -1.57 -3.86
CA SER A 98 -7.75 -0.46 -4.66
C SER A 98 -6.60 0.21 -3.93
N VAL A 99 -5.60 0.66 -4.67
CA VAL A 99 -4.49 1.43 -4.14
C VAL A 99 -4.36 2.71 -4.96
N ASP A 100 -4.58 3.85 -4.33
CA ASP A 100 -4.17 5.13 -4.87
C ASP A 100 -2.89 5.56 -4.15
N ILE A 101 -1.82 5.77 -4.91
CA ILE A 101 -0.53 6.20 -4.38
C ILE A 101 -0.42 7.70 -4.61
N GLY A 102 -1.15 8.50 -3.84
CA GLY A 102 -1.11 9.95 -3.91
C GLY A 102 0.25 10.53 -3.49
N GLY A 103 0.72 11.58 -4.17
CA GLY A 103 1.89 12.37 -3.76
C GLY A 103 3.23 12.02 -4.39
N ALA A 104 3.34 10.93 -5.15
CA ALA A 104 4.61 10.56 -5.80
C ALA A 104 4.83 11.22 -7.18
N TYR A 105 3.78 11.82 -7.77
CA TYR A 105 3.82 12.42 -9.12
C TYR A 105 3.81 13.94 -9.12
N SER A 106 3.69 14.58 -7.96
CA SER A 106 3.69 16.04 -7.85
C SER A 106 5.04 16.48 -7.28
N SER A 107 5.87 17.12 -8.11
CA SER A 107 7.02 17.93 -7.66
C SER A 107 8.25 17.17 -7.12
N GLY A 108 8.70 16.10 -7.79
CA GLY A 108 10.03 15.52 -7.53
C GLY A 108 10.13 14.51 -6.38
N GLY A 109 8.99 13.99 -5.90
CA GLY A 109 8.98 12.81 -5.03
C GLY A 109 9.54 11.57 -5.74
N SER A 110 10.17 10.67 -4.98
CA SER A 110 10.46 9.33 -5.49
C SER A 110 9.12 8.60 -5.63
N GLY A 111 8.80 8.15 -6.86
CA GLY A 111 7.58 7.40 -7.18
C GLY A 111 7.30 6.20 -6.26
N ALA A 112 6.20 5.48 -6.51
CA ALA A 112 6.02 4.15 -5.94
C ALA A 112 7.21 3.26 -6.34
N THR A 113 8.00 2.79 -5.38
CA THR A 113 9.10 1.85 -5.63
C THR A 113 8.64 0.44 -5.30
N ILE A 114 8.54 -0.40 -6.33
CA ILE A 114 8.40 -1.86 -6.16
C ILE A 114 9.83 -2.44 -6.23
N SER A 115 10.43 -2.81 -5.10
CA SER A 115 11.88 -3.05 -4.99
C SER A 115 12.33 -4.52 -5.10
N ALA A 116 13.66 -4.67 -5.30
CA ALA A 116 14.59 -5.82 -5.33
C ALA A 116 14.21 -7.10 -6.11
N ALA A 117 12.95 -7.52 -6.10
CA ALA A 117 12.45 -8.68 -6.86
C ALA A 117 10.98 -8.53 -7.27
N GLY A 118 10.32 -7.41 -6.93
CA GLY A 118 8.89 -7.26 -7.14
C GLY A 118 8.53 -7.12 -8.62
N ALA A 119 7.77 -8.09 -9.13
CA ALA A 119 7.09 -7.98 -10.40
C ALA A 119 5.77 -7.21 -10.22
N LEU A 120 5.43 -6.35 -11.17
CA LEU A 120 4.09 -5.78 -11.29
C LEU A 120 3.29 -6.66 -12.26
N SER A 121 2.34 -7.45 -11.73
CA SER A 121 1.41 -8.25 -12.53
C SER A 121 0.06 -7.55 -12.57
N ILE A 122 -0.44 -7.25 -13.76
CA ILE A 122 -1.69 -6.54 -14.00
C ILE A 122 -2.49 -7.35 -15.02
N ASN A 123 -3.78 -7.57 -14.76
CA ASN A 123 -4.66 -8.30 -15.69
C ASN A 123 -5.14 -7.44 -16.86
N GLY A 124 -5.08 -6.12 -16.73
CA GLY A 124 -5.44 -5.14 -17.77
C GLY A 124 -4.25 -4.30 -18.22
N ASP A 125 -4.51 -3.05 -18.54
CA ASP A 125 -3.51 -2.15 -19.13
C ASP A 125 -2.59 -1.51 -18.07
N LEU A 126 -1.33 -1.33 -18.43
CA LEU A 126 -0.38 -0.47 -17.72
C LEU A 126 -0.19 0.84 -18.50
N ALA A 127 -0.71 1.94 -17.96
CA ALA A 127 -0.49 3.27 -18.51
C ALA A 127 0.79 3.89 -17.92
N VAL A 128 1.71 4.33 -18.79
CA VAL A 128 2.93 5.04 -18.40
C VAL A 128 2.93 6.41 -19.09
N ASN A 129 2.73 7.47 -18.32
CA ASN A 129 2.71 8.86 -18.85
C ASN A 129 4.11 9.41 -19.16
N GLY A 130 5.16 8.70 -18.74
CA GLY A 130 6.56 9.04 -18.98
C GLY A 130 7.30 7.92 -19.72
N TYR A 131 8.61 7.81 -19.48
CA TYR A 131 9.42 6.72 -20.05
C TYR A 131 9.25 5.42 -19.26
N ALA A 132 9.14 4.30 -19.97
CA ALA A 132 9.35 2.97 -19.42
C ALA A 132 10.79 2.52 -19.72
N THR A 133 11.62 2.37 -18.68
CA THR A 133 13.03 2.01 -18.82
C THR A 133 13.31 0.63 -18.21
N THR A 134 13.96 -0.25 -18.95
CA THR A 134 14.47 -1.54 -18.47
C THR A 134 15.98 -1.45 -18.27
N THR A 135 16.48 -1.74 -17.06
CA THR A 135 17.91 -1.61 -16.72
C THR A 135 18.57 -2.91 -16.29
N ALA A 136 17.82 -4.02 -16.25
CA ALA A 136 18.37 -5.34 -15.95
C ALA A 136 19.43 -5.73 -16.99
N THR A 137 20.31 -6.68 -16.65
CA THR A 137 21.38 -7.15 -17.55
C THR A 137 20.89 -7.59 -18.93
N THR A 138 19.66 -8.12 -19.02
CA THR A 138 19.00 -8.43 -20.31
C THR A 138 18.16 -7.27 -20.85
N GLY A 139 17.64 -6.39 -19.99
CA GLY A 139 16.92 -5.17 -20.38
C GLY A 139 15.72 -5.37 -21.31
N THR A 140 15.19 -6.59 -21.44
CA THR A 140 14.22 -6.92 -22.49
C THR A 140 12.81 -6.39 -22.16
N PHE A 141 12.15 -5.79 -23.15
CA PHE A 141 10.70 -5.58 -23.15
C PHE A 141 10.03 -6.72 -23.92
N GLY A 142 9.41 -7.66 -23.21
CA GLY A 142 8.74 -8.82 -23.81
C GLY A 142 7.24 -8.59 -23.91
N THR A 143 6.67 -8.85 -25.08
CA THR A 143 5.22 -8.81 -25.31
C THR A 143 4.77 -10.08 -26.03
N GLU A 144 3.62 -10.65 -25.63
CA GLU A 144 2.98 -11.73 -26.40
C GLU A 144 2.38 -11.21 -27.71
N GLY A 145 1.96 -9.94 -27.70
CA GLY A 145 1.39 -9.24 -28.85
C GLY A 145 2.38 -8.34 -29.60
N LYS A 146 1.83 -7.40 -30.36
CA LYS A 146 2.60 -6.41 -31.13
C LYS A 146 3.11 -5.30 -30.22
N VAL A 147 4.31 -4.78 -30.51
CA VAL A 147 4.76 -3.48 -30.01
C VAL A 147 4.34 -2.43 -31.05
N GLY A 148 3.47 -1.51 -30.65
CA GLY A 148 2.99 -0.43 -31.49
C GLY A 148 3.50 0.91 -30.98
N ALA A 149 3.71 1.84 -31.90
CA ALA A 149 3.92 3.25 -31.58
C ALA A 149 2.79 4.05 -32.24
N GLY A 150 2.01 4.77 -31.43
CA GLY A 150 0.90 5.59 -31.88
C GLY A 150 0.99 6.99 -31.30
N THR A 151 0.50 7.98 -32.05
CA THR A 151 0.48 9.39 -31.65
C THR A 151 -0.74 10.09 -32.22
N SER A 152 -1.06 11.27 -31.67
CA SER A 152 -1.99 12.23 -32.26
C SER A 152 -1.28 13.39 -33.00
N THR A 153 0.06 13.39 -33.09
CA THR A 153 0.90 14.41 -33.76
C THR A 153 1.58 13.84 -35.02
N PRO A 154 2.21 14.65 -35.90
CA PRO A 154 2.51 14.20 -37.28
C PRO A 154 3.46 13.01 -37.45
N ALA A 155 4.23 12.62 -36.43
CA ALA A 155 5.20 11.53 -36.53
C ALA A 155 5.27 10.70 -35.23
N THR A 156 5.41 9.39 -35.39
CA THR A 156 5.84 8.47 -34.32
C THR A 156 7.03 7.68 -34.82
N GLU A 157 7.99 7.43 -33.93
CA GLU A 157 9.15 6.61 -34.25
C GLU A 157 9.24 5.43 -33.27
N LEU A 158 9.48 4.25 -33.83
CA LEU A 158 10.00 3.12 -33.07
C LEU A 158 11.51 3.09 -33.32
N ALA A 159 12.29 3.60 -32.36
CA ALA A 159 13.73 3.78 -32.51
C ALA A 159 14.53 2.74 -31.71
N ALA A 160 15.65 2.30 -32.27
CA ALA A 160 16.70 1.61 -31.54
C ALA A 160 18.00 2.40 -31.73
N SER A 161 18.62 2.84 -30.64
CA SER A 161 19.83 3.67 -30.67
C SER A 161 20.76 3.33 -29.50
N GLY A 162 22.06 3.57 -29.69
CA GLY A 162 23.08 3.34 -28.69
C GLY A 162 24.47 3.74 -29.17
N ALA A 163 25.46 3.76 -28.27
CA ALA A 163 26.84 4.11 -28.61
C ALA A 163 27.59 3.01 -29.40
N ALA A 164 27.01 1.82 -29.50
CA ALA A 164 27.55 0.66 -30.18
C ALA A 164 26.63 0.19 -31.32
N THR A 165 26.96 -0.95 -31.94
CA THR A 165 26.14 -1.56 -32.99
C THR A 165 24.70 -1.77 -32.51
N THR A 166 23.77 -1.11 -33.17
CA THR A 166 22.33 -1.31 -32.97
C THR A 166 21.82 -2.28 -34.04
N THR A 167 21.10 -3.33 -33.64
CA THR A 167 20.62 -4.37 -34.55
C THR A 167 19.11 -4.52 -34.43
N LEU A 168 18.41 -4.50 -35.56
CA LEU A 168 17.07 -5.06 -35.65
C LEU A 168 17.19 -6.55 -36.01
N TYR A 169 16.92 -7.42 -35.05
CA TYR A 169 16.97 -8.87 -35.26
C TYR A 169 15.55 -9.43 -35.46
N LEU A 170 15.25 -9.85 -36.69
CA LEU A 170 13.97 -10.42 -37.07
C LEU A 170 14.14 -11.92 -37.31
N HIS A 171 13.59 -12.72 -36.41
CA HIS A 171 13.69 -14.16 -36.44
C HIS A 171 12.33 -14.78 -36.11
N SER A 172 11.97 -15.83 -36.86
CA SER A 172 10.85 -16.70 -36.53
C SER A 172 11.40 -18.02 -36.03
N THR A 173 10.87 -18.52 -34.92
CA THR A 173 11.23 -19.83 -34.36
C THR A 173 10.57 -20.99 -35.13
N GLY A 174 9.70 -20.68 -36.10
CA GLY A 174 9.09 -21.67 -36.98
C GLY A 174 10.07 -22.28 -37.98
N THR A 175 9.86 -23.54 -38.34
CA THR A 175 10.72 -24.22 -39.33
C THR A 175 10.55 -23.62 -40.72
N LYS A 176 11.65 -23.19 -41.35
CA LYS A 176 11.66 -22.61 -42.70
C LYS A 176 10.86 -21.29 -42.83
N VAL A 177 10.74 -20.54 -41.74
CA VAL A 177 10.11 -19.22 -41.73
C VAL A 177 11.17 -18.17 -41.38
N GLY A 178 11.32 -17.15 -42.22
CA GLY A 178 12.26 -16.05 -42.01
C GLY A 178 11.62 -14.88 -41.27
N GLY A 179 12.44 -13.88 -40.94
CA GLY A 179 11.94 -12.55 -40.58
C GLY A 179 11.59 -11.74 -41.82
N CYS A 180 10.61 -10.84 -41.70
CA CYS A 180 10.25 -9.89 -42.75
C CYS A 180 9.84 -8.55 -42.15
N ILE A 181 10.04 -7.49 -42.92
CA ILE A 181 9.55 -6.15 -42.61
C ILE A 181 8.42 -5.86 -43.57
N GLN A 182 7.29 -5.38 -43.05
CA GLN A 182 6.17 -4.92 -43.85
C GLN A 182 6.10 -3.39 -43.80
N ILE A 183 5.95 -2.77 -44.96
CA ILE A 183 5.90 -1.32 -45.12
C ILE A 183 4.71 -0.99 -46.01
N GLU A 184 3.85 -0.08 -45.56
CA GLU A 184 2.73 0.41 -46.35
C GLU A 184 3.14 1.71 -47.06
N GLY A 185 3.00 1.73 -48.38
CA GLY A 185 3.20 2.91 -49.18
C GLY A 185 2.05 3.90 -49.02
N ALA A 186 2.26 5.16 -49.40
CA ALA A 186 1.23 6.21 -49.34
C ALA A 186 -0.01 5.97 -50.22
N ASN A 187 0.02 4.92 -51.05
CA ASN A 187 -1.06 4.47 -51.92
C ASN A 187 -1.69 3.15 -51.40
N ASP A 188 -1.56 2.88 -50.11
CA ASP A 188 -2.03 1.66 -49.41
C ASP A 188 -1.44 0.35 -49.98
N THR A 189 -0.41 0.45 -50.83
CA THR A 189 0.29 -0.73 -51.35
C THR A 189 1.29 -1.20 -50.31
N VAL A 190 1.13 -2.45 -49.90
CA VAL A 190 2.06 -3.08 -48.96
C VAL A 190 3.28 -3.63 -49.71
N PHE A 191 4.46 -3.35 -49.18
CA PHE A 191 5.73 -3.91 -49.59
C PHE A 191 6.31 -4.76 -48.46
N ARG A 192 7.06 -5.79 -48.82
CA ARG A 192 7.84 -6.58 -47.87
C ARG A 192 9.33 -6.51 -48.18
N ALA A 193 10.13 -6.49 -47.14
CA ALA A 193 11.57 -6.77 -47.21
C ALA A 193 11.87 -8.05 -46.45
N TYR A 194 12.59 -8.99 -47.07
CA TYR A 194 12.95 -10.26 -46.43
C TYR A 194 14.25 -10.83 -47.01
N ALA A 195 14.95 -11.60 -46.18
CA ALA A 195 16.17 -12.30 -46.58
C ALA A 195 15.83 -13.61 -47.30
N THR A 196 16.63 -13.97 -48.30
CA THR A 196 16.54 -15.28 -48.98
C THR A 196 17.57 -16.25 -48.39
N THR A 197 17.46 -17.54 -48.72
CA THR A 197 18.37 -18.57 -48.17
C THR A 197 19.82 -18.44 -48.65
N SER A 198 20.04 -17.82 -49.81
CA SER A 198 21.37 -17.77 -50.44
C SER A 198 21.57 -16.58 -51.39
N GLY A 199 20.61 -15.66 -51.48
CA GLY A 199 20.62 -14.52 -52.40
C GLY A 199 20.57 -13.17 -51.66
N PRO A 200 20.40 -12.06 -52.40
CA PRO A 200 20.31 -10.73 -51.81
C PRO A 200 19.03 -10.55 -50.97
N LEU A 201 18.97 -9.43 -50.24
CA LEU A 201 17.73 -8.92 -49.67
C LEU A 201 16.74 -8.63 -50.81
N VAL A 202 15.50 -9.08 -50.67
CA VAL A 202 14.43 -8.82 -51.63
C VAL A 202 13.48 -7.78 -51.06
N ILE A 203 13.12 -6.79 -51.89
CA ILE A 203 12.06 -5.82 -51.62
C ILE A 203 11.06 -5.86 -52.77
N GLU A 204 9.80 -6.19 -52.49
CA GLU A 204 8.76 -6.34 -53.50
C GLU A 204 7.35 -6.11 -52.92
N ALA A 205 6.36 -5.97 -53.80
CA ALA A 205 4.97 -5.80 -53.40
C ALA A 205 4.40 -7.09 -52.76
N GLY A 206 3.57 -6.91 -51.73
CA GLY A 206 2.83 -7.94 -50.99
C GLY A 206 3.21 -8.02 -49.50
N THR A 207 2.44 -8.79 -48.73
CA THR A 207 2.55 -8.84 -47.27
C THR A 207 3.62 -9.82 -46.77
N CYS A 208 4.06 -9.60 -45.53
CA CYS A 208 4.70 -10.64 -44.74
C CYS A 208 3.83 -11.91 -44.64
N LYS A 209 4.45 -13.08 -44.53
CA LYS A 209 3.78 -14.39 -44.43
C LYS A 209 4.24 -15.15 -43.19
#